data_AF-A0A392SVT6-F1
#
_entry.id   AF-A0A392SVT6-F1
#
_cell.length_a   1.000
_cell.length_b   1.000
_cell.length_c   1.000
_cell.angle_alpha   90.00
_cell.angle_beta   90.00
_cell.angle_gamma   90.00
#
_symmetry.space_group_name_H-M   'P 1'
#
loop_
_entity.id
_entity.type
_entity.pdbx_description
1 polymer ?
#
loop_
_entity_poly.entity_id
_entity_poly.type
_entity_poly.pdbx_seq_one_letter_code
_entity_poly.pdbx_strand_id
1 'polypeptide(L)' 'MMPFGLKNAGATPFSLVYGMEAVLPVEVEIPSMRVLMEAKLSEAECCQSRYDQLNLIEEKRMNALCH' A
#
# COMPACT_ATOMS: atom_id res chain seq x y z
N MET A 1 16.19 43.93 10.99
CA MET A 1 14.85 43.45 10.62
C MET A 1 15.04 42.06 10.01
N MET A 2 14.63 40.98 10.68
CA MET A 2 14.94 39.57 10.31
C MET A 2 13.93 39.00 9.27
N PRO A 3 14.28 37.90 8.56
CA PRO A 3 13.72 37.52 7.26
C PRO A 3 12.48 36.59 7.35
N PHE A 4 11.56 36.71 6.39
CA PHE A 4 10.43 35.80 6.15
C PHE A 4 10.67 35.09 4.80
N GLY A 5 10.49 33.79 4.58
CA GLY A 5 10.12 32.69 5.46
C GLY A 5 10.34 31.38 4.68
N LEU A 6 11.25 30.54 5.18
CA LEU A 6 11.36 29.13 4.82
C LEU A 6 11.03 28.33 6.08
N LYS A 7 9.74 28.24 6.43
CA LYS A 7 9.27 27.37 7.52
C LYS A 7 7.90 26.86 7.12
N ASN A 8 7.84 25.71 6.45
CA ASN A 8 6.70 24.77 6.45
C ASN A 8 6.95 23.54 5.55
N ALA A 9 8.19 23.05 5.48
CA ALA A 9 8.49 21.83 4.71
C ALA A 9 8.06 20.52 5.41
N GLY A 10 7.34 20.60 6.54
CA GLY A 10 6.95 19.41 7.32
C GLY A 10 5.77 19.59 8.27
N ALA A 11 5.05 20.72 8.22
CA ALA A 11 3.84 20.93 9.02
C ALA A 11 2.61 20.66 8.14
N THR A 12 1.72 19.77 8.58
CA THR A 12 0.47 19.50 7.85
C THR A 12 -0.40 20.77 7.82
N PRO A 13 -1.11 21.06 6.70
CA PRO A 13 -1.97 22.25 6.60
C PRO A 13 -2.97 22.40 7.76
N PHE A 14 -3.40 21.28 8.33
CA PHE A 14 -4.29 21.23 9.49
C PHE A 14 -3.63 21.75 10.78
N SER A 15 -2.40 21.33 11.08
CA SER A 15 -1.65 21.74 12.27
C SER A 15 -1.37 23.24 12.31
N LEU A 16 -1.19 23.84 11.13
CA LEU A 16 -0.99 25.29 11.00
C LEU A 16 -2.24 26.11 11.32
N VAL A 17 -3.43 25.56 11.07
CA VAL A 17 -4.70 26.28 11.27
C VAL A 17 -5.21 26.10 12.70
N TYR A 18 -5.08 24.89 13.26
CA TYR A 18 -5.69 24.55 14.54
C TYR A 18 -4.69 24.35 15.69
N GLY A 19 -3.38 24.40 15.41
CA GLY A 19 -2.33 24.30 16.43
C GLY A 19 -2.12 22.89 17.00
N MET A 20 -2.69 21.85 16.37
CA MET A 20 -2.55 20.45 16.75
C MET A 20 -2.40 19.55 15.52
N GLU A 21 -1.64 18.47 15.64
CA GLU A 21 -1.55 17.45 14.58
C GLU A 21 -2.94 16.87 14.29
N ALA A 22 -3.24 16.64 13.01
CA ALA A 22 -4.50 16.04 12.60
C ALA A 22 -4.57 14.59 13.13
N VAL A 23 -5.48 14.32 14.06
CA VAL A 23 -5.86 12.95 14.41
C VAL A 23 -6.94 12.53 13.43
N LEU A 24 -6.66 11.50 12.64
CA LEU A 24 -7.64 10.96 11.69
C LEU A 24 -8.85 10.41 12.48
N PRO A 25 -10.08 10.77 12.10
CA PRO A 25 -11.27 10.18 12.68
C PRO A 25 -11.28 8.66 12.45
N VAL A 26 -11.88 7.91 13.37
CA VAL A 26 -11.99 6.44 13.28
C VAL A 26 -12.74 6.02 11.99
N GLU A 27 -13.63 6.89 11.49
CA GLU A 27 -14.36 6.71 10.25
C GLU A 27 -13.50 6.86 9.00
N VAL A 28 -12.28 7.42 9.08
CA VAL A 28 -11.32 7.50 7.95
C VAL A 28 -10.25 6.42 8.08
N GLU A 29 -9.91 6.05 9.32
CA GLU A 29 -9.00 4.96 9.62
C GLU A 29 -9.61 3.59 9.24
N ILE A 30 -10.89 3.34 9.54
CA ILE A 30 -11.55 2.08 9.20
C ILE A 30 -11.67 1.87 7.67
N PRO A 31 -12.11 2.85 6.84
CA PRO A 31 -12.10 2.70 5.39
C PRO A 31 -10.71 2.52 4.80
N SER A 32 -9.70 3.26 5.27
CA SER A 32 -8.33 3.10 4.77
C SER A 32 -7.74 1.74 5.13
N MET A 33 -8.03 1.22 6.33
CA MET A 33 -7.65 -0.14 6.72
C MET A 33 -8.33 -1.21 5.87
N ARG A 34 -9.62 -1.07 5.57
CA ARG A 34 -10.34 -2.01 4.70
C ARG A 34 -9.76 -2.02 3.29
N VAL A 35 -9.54 -0.84 2.70
CA VAL A 35 -8.91 -0.71 1.38
C VAL A 35 -7.51 -1.31 1.37
N LEU A 36 -6.71 -1.08 2.42
CA LEU A 36 -5.40 -1.72 2.58
C LEU A 36 -5.49 -3.25 2.68
N MET A 37 -6.50 -3.76 3.39
CA MET A 37 -6.71 -5.20 3.52
C MET A 37 -7.18 -5.83 2.20
N GLU A 38 -8.12 -5.22 1.51
CA GLU A 38 -8.59 -5.63 0.18
C GLU A 38 -7.45 -5.61 -0.85
N ALA A 39 -6.59 -4.58 -0.83
CA ALA A 39 -5.42 -4.51 -1.69
C ALA A 39 -4.42 -5.63 -1.39
N LYS A 40 -4.16 -5.94 -0.12
CA LYS A 40 -3.30 -7.06 0.29
C LYS A 40 -3.89 -8.43 -0.09
N LEU A 41 -5.21 -8.58 0.03
CA LEU A 41 -5.91 -9.80 -0.40
C LEU A 41 -5.80 -9.98 -1.92
N SER A 42 -6.03 -8.91 -2.69
CA SER A 42 -5.85 -8.91 -4.14
C SER A 42 -4.41 -9.22 -4.56
N GLU A 43 -3.43 -8.69 -3.82
CA GLU A 43 -2.01 -9.02 -4.05
C GLU A 43 -1.70 -10.48 -3.75
N ALA A 44 -2.25 -11.05 -2.68
CA ALA A 44 -2.10 -12.47 -2.35
C ALA A 44 -2.76 -13.39 -3.39
N GLU A 45 -3.98 -13.06 -3.83
CA GLU A 45 -4.69 -13.78 -4.90
C GLU A 45 -3.91 -13.71 -6.23
N CYS A 46 -3.36 -12.54 -6.56
CA CYS A 46 -2.49 -12.35 -7.72
C CYS A 46 -1.21 -13.19 -7.60
N CYS A 47 -0.55 -13.17 -6.44
CA CYS A 47 0.63 -13.99 -6.17
C CYS A 47 0.33 -15.48 -6.34
N GLN A 48 -0.82 -15.94 -5.83
CA GLN A 48 -1.23 -17.33 -5.92
C GLN A 48 -1.50 -17.76 -7.37
N SER A 49 -2.25 -16.95 -8.13
CA SER A 49 -2.49 -17.20 -9.55
C SER A 49 -1.18 -17.29 -10.37
N ARG A 50 -0.20 -16.42 -10.05
CA ARG A 50 1.12 -16.44 -10.69
C ARG A 50 1.89 -17.72 -10.34
N TYR A 51 1.77 -18.20 -9.10
CA TYR A 51 2.41 -19.44 -8.66
C TYR A 51 1.82 -20.66 -9.37
N ASP A 52 0.49 -20.72 -9.51
CA ASP A 52 -0.20 -21.80 -10.22
C ASP A 52 0.21 -21.86 -11.70
N GLN A 53 0.37 -20.70 -12.35
CA GLN A 53 0.89 -20.63 -13.71
C GLN A 53 2.31 -21.17 -13.83
N LEU A 54 3.19 -20.83 -12.88
CA LEU A 54 4.57 -21.33 -12.85
C LEU A 54 4.59 -22.84 -12.63
N ASN A 55 3.75 -23.36 -11.75
CA ASN A 55 3.65 -24.81 -11.50
C ASN A 55 3.22 -25.56 -12.76
N LEU A 56 2.25 -25.05 -13.52
CA LEU A 56 1.84 -25.64 -14.80
C LEU A 56 2.97 -25.65 -15.84
N ILE A 57 3.80 -24.60 -15.86
CA ILE A 57 4.98 -24.55 -16.74
C ILE A 57 6.03 -25.58 -16.28
N GLU A 58 6.27 -25.68 -14.97
CA GLU A 58 7.19 -26.65 -14.39
C GLU A 58 6.77 -28.09 -14.74
N GLU A 59 5.49 -28.43 -14.60
CA GLU A 59 4.95 -29.74 -14.98
C GLU A 59 5.13 -30.03 -16.47
N LYS A 60 4.87 -29.05 -17.34
CA LYS A 60 5.10 -29.21 -18.79
C LYS A 60 6.57 -29.44 -19.11
N ARG A 61 7.48 -28.73 -18.43
CA ARG A 61 8.93 -28.91 -18.59
C ARG A 61 9.38 -30.28 -18.09
N MET A 62 8.86 -30.72 -16.94
CA MET A 62 9.15 -32.04 -16.39
C MET A 62 8.71 -33.15 -17.36
N ASN A 63 7.49 -33.04 -17.89
CA ASN A 63 6.98 -34.01 -18.88
C ASN A 63 7.81 -34.03 -20.16
N ALA A 64 8.35 -32.88 -20.60
CA ALA A 64 9.23 -32.82 -21.78
C ALA A 64 10.65 -33.36 -21.51
N LEU A 65 11.14 -33.29 -20.27
CA LEU A 65 12.45 -33.82 -19.87
C LEU A 65 12.41 -35.34 -19.60
N CYS A 66 11.25 -35.89 -19.26
CA CYS A 66 11.04 -37.32 -19.05
C CYS A 66 10.75 -38.11 -20.34
N HIS A 67 10.78 -37.47 -21.52
CA HIS A 67 10.68 -38.11 -22.83
C HIS A 67 12.04 -38.17 -23.52
#